data_AF-A0A8S3KJ24-F1
#
_entry.id   AF-A0A8S3KJ24-F1
#
_cell.length_a   1.000
_cell.length_b   1.000
_cell.length_c   1.000
_cell.angle_alpha   90.00
_cell.angle_beta   90.00
_cell.angle_gamma   90.00
#
_symmetry.space_group_name_H-M   'P 1'
#
loop_
_entity.id
_entity.type
_entity.pdbx_description
1 polymer ?
#
loop_
_entity_poly.entity_id
_entity_poly.type
_entity_poly.pdbx_seq_one_letter_code
_entity_poly.pdbx_strand_id
1 'polypeptide(L)'
;KTGISLRRLAPRFKVSYQTISNRLKAMGIKYYKKQRAPKYIDKQLEEIPTRARRLYRMLSNNDFELIMDDEKYFLLQDQSVPTNRGFYTSDNRTTAPQVKFKRTQ
;
A
#
# COMPACT_ATOMS: atom_id res chain seq x y z
N LYS A 1 2.80 -13.76 5.89
CA LYS A 1 3.52 -12.76 6.72
C LYS A 1 4.55 -12.05 5.85
N THR A 2 4.27 -10.84 5.39
CA THR A 2 5.19 -10.07 4.54
C THR A 2 6.00 -9.12 5.42
N GLY A 3 7.33 -9.18 5.34
CA GLY A 3 8.26 -8.32 6.09
C GLY A 3 8.69 -8.88 7.46
N ILE A 4 9.98 -9.19 7.61
CA ILE A 4 10.63 -9.53 8.89
C ILE A 4 11.74 -8.51 9.13
N SER A 5 11.79 -7.92 10.33
CA SER A 5 12.89 -7.04 10.73
C SER A 5 14.22 -7.80 10.79
N LEU A 6 15.33 -7.16 10.40
CA LEU A 6 16.66 -7.77 10.48
C LEU A 6 17.03 -8.23 11.91
N ARG A 7 16.55 -7.53 12.94
CA ARG A 7 16.74 -7.94 14.35
C ARG A 7 16.10 -9.29 14.69
N ARG A 8 14.95 -9.60 14.08
CA ARG A 8 14.29 -10.92 14.22
C ARG A 8 14.91 -12.00 13.33
N LEU A 9 15.54 -11.59 12.24
CA LEU A 9 16.18 -12.50 11.28
C LEU A 9 17.58 -12.93 11.76
N ALA A 10 18.35 -12.00 12.32
CA ALA A 10 19.72 -12.16 12.81
C ALA A 10 19.93 -13.41 13.70
N PRO A 11 19.11 -13.64 14.75
CA PRO A 11 19.24 -14.84 15.59
C PRO A 11 19.11 -16.16 14.82
N ARG A 12 18.29 -16.20 13.76
CA ARG A 12 18.09 -17.43 12.95
C ARG A 12 19.33 -17.80 12.15
N PHE A 13 20.13 -16.81 11.77
CA PHE A 13 21.38 -16.99 11.04
C PHE A 13 22.61 -16.98 11.95
N LYS A 14 22.43 -16.83 13.28
CA LYS A 14 23.52 -16.71 14.26
C LYS A 14 24.53 -15.61 13.92
N VAL A 15 24.06 -14.49 13.36
CA VAL A 15 24.88 -13.33 13.00
C VAL A 15 24.28 -12.04 13.56
N SER A 16 25.07 -10.96 13.58
CA SER A 16 24.54 -9.65 13.92
C SER A 16 23.64 -9.10 12.81
N TYR A 17 22.74 -8.17 13.17
CA TYR A 17 21.89 -7.50 12.18
C TYR A 17 22.72 -6.63 11.21
N GLN A 18 23.88 -6.10 11.65
CA GLN A 18 24.79 -5.35 10.78
C GLN A 18 25.37 -6.24 9.68
N THR A 19 25.75 -7.48 10.00
CA THR A 19 26.25 -8.43 9.00
C THR A 19 25.23 -8.66 7.89
N ILE A 20 23.96 -8.87 8.25
CA ILE A 20 22.89 -9.02 7.26
C ILE A 20 22.70 -7.72 6.47
N SER A 21 22.67 -6.57 7.14
CA SER A 21 22.53 -5.27 6.46
C SER A 21 23.66 -5.00 5.47
N ASN A 22 24.90 -5.33 5.82
CA ASN A 22 26.06 -5.13 4.96
C ASN A 22 26.01 -6.07 3.76
N ARG A 23 25.59 -7.32 3.96
CA ARG A 23 25.43 -8.27 2.85
C ARG A 23 24.32 -7.85 1.88
N LEU A 24 23.19 -7.36 2.39
CA LEU A 24 22.11 -6.82 1.55
C LEU A 24 22.60 -5.62 0.70
N LYS A 25 23.36 -4.71 1.31
CA LYS A 25 23.98 -3.58 0.59
C LYS A 25 24.95 -4.07 -0.49
N ALA A 26 25.80 -5.05 -0.19
CA ALA A 26 26.73 -5.64 -1.15
C ALA A 26 26.01 -6.32 -2.33
N MET A 27 24.81 -6.86 -2.11
CA MET A 27 23.93 -7.42 -3.15
C MET A 27 23.10 -6.35 -3.89
N GLY A 28 23.25 -5.07 -3.56
CA GLY A 28 22.46 -3.98 -4.13
C GLY A 28 21.01 -3.90 -3.62
N ILE A 29 20.64 -4.69 -2.61
CA ILE A 29 19.29 -4.73 -2.05
C ILE A 29 19.12 -3.59 -1.04
N LYS A 30 18.13 -2.73 -1.27
CA LYS A 30 17.81 -1.57 -0.42
C LYS A 30 16.41 -1.70 0.18
N TYR A 31 16.22 -1.05 1.32
CA TYR A 31 14.92 -0.94 1.97
C TYR A 31 14.17 0.29 1.45
N TYR A 32 12.89 0.10 1.09
CA TYR A 32 11.99 1.15 0.65
C TYR A 32 10.74 1.18 1.52
N LYS A 33 10.23 2.39 1.79
CA LYS A 33 8.92 2.56 2.45
C LYS A 33 7.81 2.31 1.43
N LYS A 34 6.73 1.64 1.85
CA LYS A 34 5.54 1.46 1.01
C LYS A 34 4.91 2.81 0.67
N GLN A 35 4.58 3.00 -0.59
CA GLN A 35 3.94 4.20 -1.12
C GLN A 35 2.42 4.10 -1.01
N ARG A 36 1.70 5.22 -0.98
CA ARG A 36 0.25 5.17 -1.15
C ARG A 36 -0.05 4.74 -2.59
N ALA A 37 -1.03 3.86 -2.77
CA ALA A 37 -1.53 3.56 -4.10
C ALA A 37 -2.04 4.87 -4.74
N PRO A 38 -1.83 5.06 -6.06
CA PRO A 38 -2.49 6.15 -6.77
C PRO A 38 -4.00 6.01 -6.59
N LYS A 39 -4.69 7.12 -6.30
CA LYS A 39 -6.13 7.12 -6.03
C LYS A 39 -6.96 6.74 -7.25
N TYR A 40 -6.46 7.08 -8.44
CA TYR A 40 -7.15 6.89 -9.70
C TYR A 40 -6.17 6.39 -10.76
N ILE A 41 -6.63 5.52 -11.65
CA ILE A 41 -5.98 5.26 -12.94
C ILE A 41 -6.41 6.32 -13.95
N ASP A 42 -5.63 6.53 -15.02
CA ASP A 42 -5.90 7.58 -16.01
C ASP A 42 -7.31 7.51 -16.59
N LYS A 43 -7.77 6.29 -16.91
CA LYS A 43 -9.14 6.04 -17.36
C LYS A 43 -10.22 6.47 -16.34
N GLN A 44 -9.96 6.29 -15.04
CA GLN A 44 -10.88 6.76 -14.00
C GLN A 44 -10.91 8.28 -13.95
N LEU A 45 -9.77 8.96 -14.11
CA LEU A 45 -9.70 10.42 -14.13
C LEU A 45 -10.51 11.02 -15.30
N GLU A 46 -10.51 10.35 -16.45
CA GLU A 46 -11.33 10.74 -17.61
C GLU A 46 -12.84 10.57 -17.34
N GLU A 47 -13.23 9.49 -16.66
CA GLU A 47 -14.64 9.15 -16.46
C GLU A 47 -15.30 9.88 -15.26
N ILE A 48 -14.53 10.22 -14.23
CA ILE A 48 -15.03 10.81 -12.97
C ILE A 48 -15.87 12.08 -13.20
N PRO A 49 -15.43 13.09 -13.98
CA PRO A 49 -16.19 14.32 -14.16
C PRO A 49 -17.57 14.07 -14.75
N THR A 50 -17.66 13.17 -15.73
CA THR A 50 -18.91 12.81 -16.40
C THR A 50 -19.86 12.11 -15.45
N ARG A 51 -19.36 11.12 -14.69
CA ARG A 51 -20.17 10.38 -13.70
C ARG A 51 -20.64 11.29 -12.56
N ALA A 52 -19.74 12.14 -12.03
CA ALA A 52 -20.06 13.10 -10.98
C ALA A 52 -21.13 14.10 -11.44
N ARG A 53 -21.03 14.62 -12.67
CA ARG A 53 -22.05 15.55 -13.22
C ARG A 53 -23.40 14.88 -13.41
N ARG A 54 -23.42 13.62 -13.86
CA ARG A 54 -24.67 12.85 -14.00
C ARG A 54 -25.33 12.61 -12.64
N LEU A 55 -24.53 12.20 -11.65
CA LEU A 55 -25.00 12.02 -10.28
C LEU A 55 -25.56 13.34 -9.74
N TYR A 56 -24.82 14.44 -9.83
CA TYR A 56 -25.27 15.75 -9.38
C TYR A 56 -26.62 16.16 -9.99
N ARG A 57 -26.81 15.99 -11.30
CA ARG A 57 -28.09 16.31 -11.96
C ARG A 57 -29.23 15.44 -11.46
N MET A 58 -28.98 14.15 -11.27
CA MET A 58 -29.95 13.22 -10.69
C MET A 58 -30.31 13.63 -9.26
N LEU A 59 -29.31 14.06 -8.49
CA LEU A 59 -29.47 14.49 -7.11
C LEU A 59 -30.08 15.90 -6.95
N SER A 60 -30.12 16.71 -8.00
CA SER A 60 -30.65 18.08 -7.94
C SER A 60 -32.08 18.19 -8.48
N ASN A 61 -32.49 17.25 -9.33
CA ASN A 61 -33.76 17.33 -10.08
C ASN A 61 -34.89 16.47 -9.47
N ASN A 62 -34.60 15.70 -8.43
CA ASN A 62 -35.56 14.83 -7.78
C ASN A 62 -35.56 15.10 -6.27
N ASP A 63 -36.71 15.00 -5.63
CA ASP A 63 -36.77 14.87 -4.17
C ASP A 63 -36.48 13.41 -3.81
N PHE A 64 -35.31 13.15 -3.22
CA PHE A 64 -34.93 11.84 -2.70
C PHE A 64 -34.12 11.99 -1.43
N GLU A 65 -34.09 10.93 -0.65
CA GLU A 65 -33.26 10.79 0.53
C GLU A 65 -32.11 9.82 0.21
N LEU A 66 -30.88 10.25 0.48
CA LEU A 66 -29.68 9.44 0.23
C LEU A 66 -29.12 8.95 1.57
N ILE A 67 -29.17 7.64 1.76
CA ILE A 67 -28.53 6.95 2.88
C ILE A 67 -27.27 6.27 2.34
N MET A 68 -26.11 6.59 2.92
CA MET A 68 -24.83 5.99 2.57
C MET A 68 -24.29 5.21 3.75
N ASP A 69 -23.79 4.00 3.49
CA ASP A 69 -23.06 3.17 4.44
C ASP A 69 -21.69 2.81 3.85
N ASP A 70 -20.67 2.71 4.69
CA ASP A 70 -19.31 2.30 4.29
C ASP A 70 -18.84 1.16 5.18
N GLU A 71 -18.57 0.01 4.57
CA GLU A 71 -18.10 -1.18 5.28
C GLU A 71 -16.59 -1.14 5.46
N LYS A 72 -16.14 -1.01 6.70
CA LYS A 72 -14.72 -1.12 7.03
C LYS A 72 -14.38 -2.46 7.65
N TYR A 73 -13.59 -3.25 6.92
CA TYR A 73 -13.04 -4.52 7.41
C TYR A 73 -11.80 -4.29 8.27
N PHE A 74 -11.83 -4.73 9.53
CA PHE A 74 -10.66 -4.70 10.41
C PHE A 74 -9.91 -6.04 10.34
N LEU A 75 -8.79 -6.09 9.62
CA LEU A 75 -7.98 -7.30 9.52
C LEU A 75 -6.90 -7.36 10.61
N LEU A 76 -6.61 -8.58 11.11
CA LEU A 76 -5.47 -8.88 12.01
C LEU A 76 -4.10 -8.44 11.46
N GLN A 77 -3.98 -8.23 10.14
CA GLN A 77 -2.78 -7.73 9.45
C GLN A 77 -3.03 -6.38 8.78
N ASP A 78 -3.88 -5.54 9.36
CA ASP A 78 -4.12 -4.19 8.89
C ASP A 78 -2.83 -3.34 8.96
N GLN A 79 -2.66 -2.42 8.01
CA GLN A 79 -1.54 -1.48 7.91
C GLN A 79 -1.53 -0.45 9.04
N SER A 80 -2.61 -0.36 9.82
CA SER A 80 -2.63 0.33 11.13
C SER A 80 -1.62 -0.25 12.11
N VAL A 81 -1.21 -1.52 11.93
CA VAL A 81 -0.17 -2.17 12.73
C VAL A 81 1.23 -1.69 12.27
N PRO A 82 2.04 -1.06 13.16
CA PRO A 82 3.27 -0.35 12.79
C PRO A 82 4.37 -1.15 12.06
N THR A 83 4.28 -2.47 12.07
CA THR A 83 5.39 -3.39 11.75
C THR A 83 5.58 -3.69 10.26
N ASN A 84 4.68 -3.23 9.37
CA ASN A 84 4.70 -3.60 7.94
C ASN A 84 4.84 -2.40 6.97
N ARG A 85 5.68 -1.42 7.33
CA ARG A 85 5.80 -0.12 6.65
C ARG A 85 6.68 -0.11 5.37
N GLY A 86 7.37 -1.20 5.03
CA GLY A 86 8.31 -1.21 3.90
C GLY A 86 8.72 -2.60 3.42
N PHE A 87 9.60 -2.64 2.43
CA PHE A 87 10.04 -3.84 1.73
C PHE A 87 11.49 -3.71 1.26
N TYR A 88 12.14 -4.83 0.96
CA TYR A 88 13.50 -4.88 0.42
C TYR A 88 13.43 -5.24 -1.07
N THR A 89 14.18 -4.52 -1.91
CA THR A 89 14.32 -4.82 -3.35
C THR A 89 15.65 -4.30 -3.89
N SER A 90 16.15 -4.90 -4.97
CA SER A 90 17.28 -4.40 -5.74
C SER A 90 16.89 -3.22 -6.63
N ASP A 91 15.67 -3.24 -7.19
CA ASP A 91 15.15 -2.18 -8.05
C ASP A 91 13.68 -1.86 -7.75
N ASN A 92 13.44 -0.64 -7.29
CA ASN A 92 12.10 -0.16 -7.03
C ASN A 92 11.29 0.11 -8.31
N ARG A 93 11.89 0.27 -9.49
CA ARG A 93 11.11 0.52 -10.72
C ARG A 93 10.40 -0.75 -11.19
N THR A 94 11.10 -1.87 -11.17
CA THR A 94 10.58 -3.18 -11.59
C THR A 94 9.79 -3.95 -10.53
N THR A 95 9.86 -3.55 -9.25
CA THR A 95 9.13 -4.23 -8.18
C THR A 95 7.61 -4.19 -8.38
N ALA A 96 6.90 -5.27 -8.05
CA ALA A 96 5.48 -5.38 -8.33
C ALA A 96 4.60 -4.43 -7.45
N PRO A 97 3.50 -3.86 -7.98
CA PRO A 97 2.63 -2.90 -7.28
C PRO A 97 2.12 -3.36 -5.91
N GLN A 98 1.77 -4.64 -5.77
CA GLN A 98 1.27 -5.24 -4.53
C GLN A 98 2.30 -5.24 -3.38
N VAL A 99 3.58 -5.09 -3.71
CA VAL A 99 4.68 -4.96 -2.74
C VAL A 99 4.95 -3.48 -2.44
N LYS A 100 4.91 -2.64 -3.47
CA LYS A 100 5.19 -1.20 -3.42
C LYS A 100 4.13 -0.42 -2.66
N PHE A 101 2.87 -0.68 -2.97
CA PHE A 101 1.77 0.13 -2.49
C PHE A 101 1.20 -0.42 -1.20
N LYS A 102 0.82 0.49 -0.31
CA LYS A 102 -0.05 0.17 0.82
C LYS A 102 -1.36 -0.33 0.23
N ARG A 103 -1.86 -1.46 0.75
CA ARG A 103 -3.26 -1.82 0.52
C ARG A 103 -4.09 -0.77 1.24
N THR A 104 -4.69 0.12 0.47
CA THR A 104 -5.79 0.94 0.97
C THR A 104 -6.97 -0.04 1.05
N GLN A 105 -7.41 -0.34 2.27
CA GLN A 105 -8.78 -0.80 2.50
C GLN A 105 -9.61 0.44 2.73
#